data_AF-A0A060S1V4-F1
#
_entry.id   AF-A0A060S1V4-F1
#
_cell.length_a   1.000
_cell.length_b   1.000
_cell.length_c   1.000
_cell.angle_alpha   90.00
_cell.angle_beta   90.00
_cell.angle_gamma   90.00
#
_symmetry.space_group_name_H-M   'P 1'
#
loop_
_entity.id
_entity.type
_entity.pdbx_description
1 polymer ?
#
loop_
_entity_poly.entity_id
_entity_poly.type
_entity_poly.pdbx_seq_one_letter_code
_entity_poly.pdbx_strand_id
1 'polypeptide(L)'
;MHTRTLAVKAGKVLGTLLAERVLGNRPITLVGYSLGSLVIFEALQYLASLPPSQTLGLVQEVYLFGSPVPTDRLQWAAIRRVVAGRVVNGYGANDYVLAVLSRVTDMNWRVAGLEPVEVQGVENVACDEVDGHLKWRGLIGQCLAKCSAPGIDNAEVQKQLDRRATKIEEDIGMDEAEAKAAVKAGPGPDTVTT
;
A
#
# COMPACT_ATOMS: atom_id res chain seq x y z
N MET A 1 -10.06 11.81 9.10
CA MET A 1 -11.36 11.09 9.12
C MET A 1 -12.06 10.98 7.76
N HIS A 2 -12.00 11.97 6.86
CA HIS A 2 -12.75 11.90 5.58
C HIS A 2 -12.20 10.89 4.55
N THR A 3 -10.87 10.77 4.42
CA THR A 3 -10.23 10.01 3.33
C THR A 3 -10.48 8.50 3.42
N ARG A 4 -10.52 7.92 4.63
CA ARG A 4 -10.85 6.50 4.83
C ARG A 4 -12.28 6.21 4.38
N THR A 5 -13.24 7.03 4.78
CA THR A 5 -14.64 6.90 4.39
C THR A 5 -14.82 7.01 2.87
N LEU A 6 -14.08 7.92 2.22
CA LEU A 6 -14.06 7.99 0.76
C LEU A 6 -13.50 6.72 0.13
N ALA A 7 -12.40 6.17 0.65
CA ALA A 7 -11.83 4.91 0.16
C ALA A 7 -12.81 3.74 0.28
N VAL A 8 -13.54 3.63 1.40
CA VAL A 8 -14.57 2.60 1.59
C VAL A 8 -15.71 2.75 0.57
N LYS A 9 -16.20 3.99 0.36
CA LYS A 9 -17.23 4.26 -0.66
C LYS A 9 -16.74 3.95 -2.07
N ALA A 10 -15.53 4.38 -2.41
CA ALA A 10 -14.91 4.11 -3.70
C ALA A 10 -14.72 2.61 -3.94
N GLY A 11 -14.36 1.85 -2.90
CA GLY A 11 -14.23 0.38 -2.98
C GLY A 11 -15.56 -0.28 -3.30
N LYS A 12 -16.65 0.12 -2.63
CA LYS A 12 -17.99 -0.37 -2.96
C LYS A 12 -18.38 -0.06 -4.40
N VAL A 13 -18.14 1.16 -4.88
CA VAL A 13 -18.39 1.53 -6.27
C VAL A 13 -17.57 0.67 -7.23
N LEU A 14 -16.28 0.50 -6.98
CA LEU A 14 -15.41 -0.37 -7.77
C LEU A 14 -15.96 -1.80 -7.81
N GLY A 15 -16.34 -2.36 -6.66
CA GLY A 15 -16.95 -3.69 -6.57
C GLY A 15 -18.23 -3.82 -7.39
N THR A 16 -19.12 -2.83 -7.34
CA THR A 16 -20.34 -2.79 -8.17
C THR A 16 -20.01 -2.79 -9.65
N LEU A 17 -19.08 -1.93 -10.09
CA LEU A 17 -18.66 -1.87 -11.49
C LEU A 17 -18.04 -3.21 -11.97
N LEU A 18 -17.28 -3.88 -11.11
CA LEU A 18 -16.73 -5.20 -11.42
C LEU A 18 -17.83 -6.27 -11.55
N ALA A 19 -18.79 -6.29 -10.64
CA ALA A 19 -19.91 -7.23 -10.68
C ALA A 19 -20.80 -7.02 -11.92
N GLU A 20 -21.00 -5.76 -12.32
CA GLU A 20 -21.75 -5.38 -13.51
C GLU A 20 -20.98 -5.59 -14.83
N ARG A 21 -19.69 -5.95 -14.76
CA ARG A 21 -18.84 -6.21 -15.93
C ARG A 21 -18.79 -5.04 -16.92
N VAL A 22 -18.90 -3.81 -16.42
CA VAL A 22 -18.82 -2.58 -17.25
C VAL A 22 -17.47 -2.42 -17.97
N LEU A 23 -16.41 -3.04 -17.45
CA LEU A 23 -15.08 -3.08 -18.09
C LEU A 23 -14.87 -4.34 -18.95
N GLY A 24 -15.92 -5.12 -19.19
CA GLY A 24 -15.89 -6.38 -19.91
C GLY A 24 -15.68 -7.61 -19.01
N ASN A 25 -15.47 -8.76 -19.66
CA ASN A 25 -15.38 -10.07 -18.99
C ASN A 25 -13.93 -10.56 -18.77
N ARG A 26 -12.94 -9.77 -19.14
CA ARG A 26 -11.53 -10.16 -19.00
C ARG A 26 -11.14 -10.11 -17.52
N PRO A 27 -10.60 -11.20 -16.93
CA PRO A 27 -10.11 -11.18 -15.56
C PRO A 27 -9.04 -10.10 -15.38
N ILE A 28 -9.11 -9.36 -14.27
CA ILE A 28 -8.19 -8.24 -13.99
C ILE A 28 -7.19 -8.58 -12.89
N THR A 29 -6.04 -7.90 -12.91
CA THR A 29 -5.11 -7.86 -11.79
C THR A 29 -5.25 -6.52 -11.07
N LEU A 30 -5.42 -6.57 -9.75
CA LEU A 30 -5.57 -5.37 -8.91
C LEU A 30 -4.30 -5.15 -8.10
N VAL A 31 -3.77 -3.93 -8.14
CA VAL A 31 -2.60 -3.53 -7.36
C VAL A 31 -2.96 -2.28 -6.60
N GLY A 32 -2.73 -2.27 -5.28
CA GLY A 32 -2.96 -1.10 -4.46
C GLY A 32 -1.97 -1.01 -3.32
N TYR A 33 -1.61 0.21 -2.97
CA TYR A 33 -0.84 0.51 -1.77
C TYR A 33 -1.56 1.56 -0.91
N SER A 34 -1.28 1.61 0.39
CA SER A 34 -1.89 2.59 1.30
C SER A 34 -3.43 2.57 1.18
N LEU A 35 -4.08 3.71 1.05
CA LEU A 35 -5.53 3.81 0.87
C LEU A 35 -6.04 3.16 -0.42
N GLY A 36 -5.23 3.09 -1.48
CA GLY A 36 -5.60 2.38 -2.71
C GLY A 36 -5.80 0.87 -2.46
N SER A 37 -5.02 0.30 -1.54
CA SER A 37 -5.21 -1.08 -1.11
C SER A 37 -6.50 -1.27 -0.32
N LEU A 38 -6.92 -0.28 0.48
CA LEU A 38 -8.21 -0.30 1.18
C LEU A 38 -9.38 -0.23 0.18
N VAL A 39 -9.28 0.59 -0.87
CA VAL A 39 -10.30 0.63 -1.94
C VAL A 39 -10.49 -0.77 -2.55
N ILE A 40 -9.38 -1.43 -2.91
CA ILE A 40 -9.43 -2.79 -3.48
C ILE A 40 -9.98 -3.79 -2.48
N PHE A 41 -9.53 -3.75 -1.21
CA PHE A 41 -10.00 -4.65 -0.18
C PHE A 41 -11.52 -4.55 0.01
N GLU A 42 -12.06 -3.34 0.09
CA GLU A 42 -13.51 -3.10 0.21
C GLU A 42 -14.28 -3.51 -1.04
N ALA A 43 -13.70 -3.36 -2.23
CA ALA A 43 -14.28 -3.88 -3.47
C ALA A 43 -14.39 -5.42 -3.44
N LEU A 44 -13.34 -6.10 -2.98
CA LEU A 44 -13.32 -7.56 -2.85
C LEU A 44 -14.28 -8.03 -1.75
N GLN A 45 -14.41 -7.32 -0.63
CA GLN A 45 -15.41 -7.62 0.40
C GLN A 45 -16.84 -7.51 -0.15
N TYR A 46 -17.11 -6.46 -0.94
CA TYR A 46 -18.40 -6.31 -1.61
C TYR A 46 -18.66 -7.49 -2.56
N LEU A 47 -17.72 -7.84 -3.43
CA LEU A 47 -17.84 -9.01 -4.31
C LEU A 47 -18.01 -10.31 -3.51
N ALA A 48 -17.32 -10.45 -2.37
CA ALA A 48 -17.43 -11.62 -1.51
C ALA A 48 -18.83 -11.78 -0.88
N SER A 49 -19.58 -10.69 -0.75
CA SER A 49 -20.97 -10.70 -0.28
C SER A 49 -21.98 -11.14 -1.34
N LEU A 50 -21.59 -11.15 -2.63
CA LEU A 50 -22.46 -11.55 -3.74
C LEU A 50 -22.41 -13.06 -4.00
N PRO A 51 -23.46 -13.63 -4.66
CA PRO A 51 -23.47 -15.03 -5.06
C PRO A 51 -22.23 -15.39 -5.91
N PRO A 52 -21.60 -16.55 -5.71
CA PRO A 52 -20.42 -16.95 -6.48
C PRO A 52 -20.62 -16.88 -8.00
N SER A 53 -21.81 -17.21 -8.51
CA SER A 53 -22.14 -17.14 -9.93
C SER A 53 -21.95 -15.74 -10.55
N GLN A 54 -22.00 -14.68 -9.74
CA GLN A 54 -21.81 -13.30 -10.21
C GLN A 54 -20.34 -12.88 -10.17
N THR A 55 -19.49 -13.53 -9.37
CA THR A 55 -18.13 -13.04 -9.07
C THR A 55 -17.01 -13.91 -9.63
N LEU A 56 -17.34 -15.11 -10.14
CA LEU A 56 -16.37 -15.98 -10.80
C LEU A 56 -15.74 -15.32 -12.03
N GLY A 57 -14.42 -15.48 -12.15
CA GLY A 57 -13.62 -15.03 -13.28
C GLY A 57 -13.42 -13.52 -13.39
N LEU A 58 -13.81 -12.73 -12.37
CA LEU A 58 -13.62 -11.27 -12.39
C LEU A 58 -12.19 -10.87 -12.04
N VAL A 59 -11.62 -11.46 -10.99
CA VAL A 59 -10.32 -11.05 -10.44
C VAL A 59 -9.33 -12.19 -10.54
N GLN A 60 -8.23 -11.97 -11.27
CA GLN A 60 -7.15 -12.92 -11.47
C GLN A 60 -6.15 -12.88 -10.34
N GLU A 61 -5.58 -11.71 -10.02
CA GLU A 61 -4.59 -11.55 -8.95
C GLU A 61 -4.78 -10.24 -8.20
N VAL A 62 -4.34 -10.22 -6.95
CA VAL A 62 -4.41 -9.05 -6.07
C VAL A 62 -3.10 -8.86 -5.33
N TYR A 63 -2.54 -7.66 -5.40
CA TYR A 63 -1.33 -7.26 -4.69
C TYR A 63 -1.63 -6.03 -3.82
N LEU A 64 -1.62 -6.22 -2.50
CA LEU A 64 -1.91 -5.19 -1.51
C LEU A 64 -0.66 -4.86 -0.71
N PHE A 65 -0.24 -3.60 -0.70
CA PHE A 65 0.98 -3.14 -0.03
C PHE A 65 0.69 -2.09 1.05
N GLY A 66 1.29 -2.24 2.24
CA GLY A 66 1.15 -1.26 3.32
C GLY A 66 -0.32 -1.00 3.68
N SER A 67 -1.13 -2.06 3.72
CA SER A 67 -2.58 -1.95 3.78
C SER A 67 -3.12 -1.58 5.15
N PRO A 68 -3.93 -0.50 5.27
CA PRO A 68 -4.58 -0.08 6.51
C PRO A 68 -5.86 -0.89 6.80
N VAL A 69 -5.77 -2.21 6.68
CA VAL A 69 -6.86 -3.17 6.92
C VAL A 69 -6.49 -4.13 8.05
N PRO A 70 -7.47 -4.60 8.85
CA PRO A 70 -7.21 -5.61 9.88
C PRO A 70 -6.68 -6.92 9.29
N THR A 71 -5.95 -7.71 10.09
CA THR A 71 -5.57 -9.10 9.74
C THR A 71 -6.66 -10.14 10.07
N ASP A 72 -7.93 -9.70 10.13
CA ASP A 72 -9.07 -10.55 10.45
C ASP A 72 -9.21 -11.71 9.46
N ARG A 73 -9.12 -12.95 9.97
CA ARG A 73 -9.07 -14.15 9.14
C ARG A 73 -10.33 -14.35 8.28
N LEU A 74 -11.51 -13.95 8.78
CA LEU A 74 -12.76 -14.12 8.04
C LEU A 74 -12.84 -13.18 6.84
N GLN A 75 -12.47 -11.91 7.02
CA GLN A 75 -12.43 -10.94 5.93
C GLN A 75 -11.41 -11.36 4.85
N TRP A 76 -10.22 -11.80 5.26
CA TRP A 76 -9.19 -12.25 4.32
C TRP A 76 -9.58 -13.55 3.60
N ALA A 77 -10.23 -14.49 4.28
CA ALA A 77 -10.79 -15.68 3.63
C ALA A 77 -11.90 -15.33 2.63
N ALA A 78 -12.73 -14.33 2.96
CA ALA A 78 -13.80 -13.86 2.07
C ALA A 78 -13.24 -13.26 0.78
N ILE A 79 -12.20 -12.40 0.85
CA ILE A 79 -11.57 -11.88 -0.37
C ILE A 79 -10.83 -12.97 -1.14
N ARG A 80 -10.21 -13.93 -0.43
CA ARG A 80 -9.47 -15.02 -1.08
C ARG A 80 -10.39 -15.85 -1.97
N ARG A 81 -11.64 -16.07 -1.57
CA ARG A 81 -12.68 -16.75 -2.37
C ARG A 81 -12.93 -16.09 -3.73
N VAL A 82 -12.82 -14.76 -3.81
CA VAL A 82 -13.17 -13.99 -5.01
C VAL A 82 -12.06 -14.03 -6.07
N VAL A 83 -10.81 -14.19 -5.63
CA VAL A 83 -9.63 -14.11 -6.50
C VAL A 83 -9.31 -15.50 -7.06
N ALA A 84 -9.14 -15.64 -8.38
CA ALA A 84 -8.85 -16.94 -8.98
C ALA A 84 -7.39 -17.39 -8.75
N GLY A 85 -6.45 -16.44 -8.87
CA GLY A 85 -5.02 -16.64 -8.69
C GLY A 85 -4.53 -16.15 -7.34
N ARG A 86 -3.45 -15.37 -7.34
CA ARG A 86 -2.70 -15.00 -6.13
C ARG A 86 -3.33 -13.85 -5.37
N VAL A 87 -3.31 -13.93 -4.04
CA VAL A 87 -3.59 -12.80 -3.14
C VAL A 87 -2.34 -12.55 -2.33
N VAL A 88 -1.68 -11.42 -2.58
CA VAL A 88 -0.41 -11.05 -1.95
C VAL A 88 -0.62 -9.89 -0.98
N ASN A 89 -0.20 -10.08 0.26
CA ASN A 89 -0.04 -9.06 1.27
C ASN A 89 1.45 -8.68 1.40
N GLY A 90 1.81 -7.51 0.89
CA GLY A 90 3.12 -6.91 1.09
C GLY A 90 3.12 -6.01 2.33
N TYR A 91 3.92 -6.35 3.33
CA TYR A 91 3.94 -5.65 4.61
C TYR A 91 5.32 -5.08 4.93
N GLY A 92 5.36 -3.91 5.56
CA GLY A 92 6.57 -3.25 6.03
C GLY A 92 6.49 -3.03 7.53
N ALA A 93 7.17 -3.84 8.32
CA ALA A 93 7.08 -3.81 9.78
C ALA A 93 7.52 -2.47 10.40
N ASN A 94 8.33 -1.70 9.67
CA ASN A 94 8.86 -0.40 10.08
C ASN A 94 8.01 0.80 9.61
N ASP A 95 6.80 0.57 9.09
CA ASP A 95 5.90 1.65 8.68
C ASP A 95 5.25 2.35 9.89
N TYR A 96 6.01 3.27 10.50
CA TYR A 96 5.57 4.01 11.69
C TYR A 96 4.31 4.85 11.46
N VAL A 97 4.17 5.48 10.29
CA VAL A 97 3.00 6.29 9.96
C VAL A 97 1.75 5.42 9.93
N LEU A 98 1.82 4.25 9.28
CA LEU A 98 0.72 3.30 9.28
C LEU A 98 0.41 2.80 10.70
N ALA A 99 1.43 2.49 11.50
CA ALA A 99 1.28 2.03 12.88
C ALA A 99 0.61 3.05 13.80
N VAL A 100 1.01 4.33 13.71
CA VAL A 100 0.38 5.41 14.52
C VAL A 100 -1.04 5.65 14.05
N LEU A 101 -1.24 5.79 12.74
CA LEU A 101 -2.56 6.12 12.20
C LEU A 101 -3.58 5.04 12.54
N SER A 102 -3.25 3.76 12.35
CA SER A 102 -4.19 2.66 12.61
C SER A 102 -4.60 2.56 14.09
N ARG A 103 -3.68 2.84 15.01
CA ARG A 103 -3.94 2.81 16.45
C ARG A 103 -4.82 3.97 16.89
N VAL A 104 -4.58 5.16 16.33
CA VAL A 104 -5.35 6.37 16.68
C VAL A 104 -6.75 6.34 16.05
N THR A 105 -6.89 5.87 14.81
CA THR A 105 -8.17 5.95 14.09
C THR A 105 -9.07 4.75 14.32
N ASP A 106 -8.51 3.54 14.37
CA ASP A 106 -9.29 2.30 14.33
C ASP A 106 -9.10 1.45 15.59
N MET A 107 -8.28 1.91 16.55
CA MET A 107 -7.87 1.13 17.73
C MET A 107 -7.47 -0.30 17.35
N ASN A 108 -6.76 -0.43 16.23
CA ASN A 108 -6.37 -1.73 15.72
C ASN A 108 -4.86 -1.87 15.76
N TRP A 109 -4.41 -2.88 16.51
CA TRP A 109 -3.01 -3.23 16.69
C TRP A 109 -2.50 -4.21 15.64
N ARG A 110 -3.41 -4.92 14.96
CA ARG A 110 -3.09 -5.97 13.99
C ARG A 110 -3.54 -5.55 12.59
N VAL A 111 -2.59 -5.07 11.80
CA VAL A 111 -2.82 -4.41 10.52
C VAL A 111 -2.00 -5.09 9.45
N ALA A 112 -2.63 -5.47 8.34
CA ALA A 112 -2.00 -6.29 7.31
C ALA A 112 -0.78 -5.63 6.65
N GLY A 113 -0.73 -4.30 6.60
CA GLY A 113 0.45 -3.58 6.12
C GLY A 113 1.67 -3.62 7.05
N LEU A 114 1.52 -4.09 8.29
CA LEU A 114 2.60 -4.16 9.30
C LEU A 114 2.99 -5.60 9.67
N GLU A 115 2.11 -6.57 9.44
CA GLU A 115 2.31 -7.96 9.84
C GLU A 115 1.73 -8.94 8.80
N PRO A 116 2.20 -10.20 8.79
CA PRO A 116 1.62 -11.26 7.97
C PRO A 116 0.14 -11.53 8.29
N VAL A 117 -0.61 -11.94 7.25
CA VAL A 117 -1.97 -12.44 7.34
C VAL A 117 -1.96 -13.95 7.30
N GLU A 118 -2.38 -14.59 8.39
CA GLU A 118 -2.38 -16.05 8.53
C GLU A 118 -3.67 -16.68 7.96
N VAL A 119 -3.84 -16.62 6.65
CA VAL A 119 -4.96 -17.26 5.93
C VAL A 119 -4.42 -18.10 4.78
N GLN A 120 -4.91 -19.33 4.64
CA GLN A 120 -4.49 -20.22 3.55
C GLN A 120 -4.76 -19.60 2.18
N GLY A 121 -3.75 -19.63 1.31
CA GLY A 121 -3.82 -19.05 -0.03
C GLY A 121 -3.58 -17.55 -0.08
N VAL A 122 -3.30 -16.88 1.06
CA VAL A 122 -2.75 -15.53 1.11
C VAL A 122 -1.24 -15.63 1.23
N GLU A 123 -0.52 -15.04 0.29
CA GLU A 123 0.93 -14.96 0.26
C GLU A 123 1.38 -13.70 1.02
N ASN A 124 2.36 -13.84 1.91
CA ASN A 124 2.89 -12.71 2.67
C ASN A 124 4.32 -12.42 2.19
N VAL A 125 4.57 -11.16 1.83
CA VAL A 125 5.90 -10.72 1.35
C VAL A 125 6.37 -9.56 2.23
N ALA A 126 7.44 -9.81 2.98
CA ALA A 126 8.10 -8.77 3.74
C ALA A 126 8.74 -7.77 2.77
N CYS A 127 8.46 -6.48 2.96
CA CYS A 127 9.00 -5.36 2.20
C CYS A 127 9.90 -4.52 3.13
N ASP A 128 10.94 -5.14 3.68
CA ASP A 128 11.83 -4.55 4.69
C ASP A 128 12.54 -3.28 4.18
N GLU A 129 12.68 -3.14 2.86
CA GLU A 129 13.17 -1.93 2.20
C GLU A 129 12.28 -0.70 2.42
N VAL A 130 11.02 -0.90 2.83
CA VAL A 130 10.04 0.15 3.08
C VAL A 130 10.06 0.56 4.56
N ASP A 131 11.02 1.42 4.88
CA ASP A 131 11.12 2.05 6.19
C ASP A 131 10.37 3.40 6.20
N GLY A 132 9.04 3.33 6.29
CA GLY A 132 8.12 4.46 6.37
C GLY A 132 7.14 4.59 5.19
N HIS A 133 5.88 4.93 5.49
CA HIS A 133 4.76 4.89 4.53
C HIS A 133 4.98 5.63 3.22
N LEU A 134 5.67 6.78 3.25
CA LEU A 134 5.91 7.59 2.06
C LEU A 134 6.84 6.88 1.06
N LYS A 135 7.65 5.93 1.52
CA LYS A 135 8.56 5.16 0.67
C LYS A 135 7.84 4.16 -0.23
N TRP A 136 6.62 3.72 0.11
CA TRP A 136 5.82 2.82 -0.73
C TRP A 136 5.73 3.35 -2.17
N ARG A 137 5.41 4.64 -2.36
CA ARG A 137 5.24 5.25 -3.69
C ARG A 137 6.43 5.03 -4.62
N GLY A 138 7.65 5.08 -4.09
CA GLY A 138 8.88 4.87 -4.88
C GLY A 138 9.35 3.42 -4.94
N LEU A 139 8.76 2.52 -4.14
CA LEU A 139 9.19 1.13 -4.01
C LEU A 139 8.17 0.13 -4.56
N ILE A 140 6.95 0.54 -4.93
CA ILE A 140 5.93 -0.38 -5.47
C ILE A 140 6.47 -1.21 -6.64
N GLY A 141 7.24 -0.61 -7.55
CA GLY A 141 7.86 -1.34 -8.67
C GLY A 141 8.79 -2.46 -8.19
N GLN A 142 9.65 -2.16 -7.21
CA GLN A 142 10.55 -3.15 -6.60
C GLN A 142 9.78 -4.23 -5.83
N CYS A 143 8.76 -3.86 -5.05
CA CYS A 143 7.95 -4.81 -4.31
C CYS A 143 7.16 -5.74 -5.25
N LEU A 144 6.62 -5.22 -6.36
CA LEU A 144 5.96 -6.03 -7.39
C LEU A 144 6.95 -6.99 -8.09
N ALA A 145 8.15 -6.51 -8.40
CA ALA A 145 9.22 -7.36 -8.96
C ALA A 145 9.59 -8.49 -7.98
N LYS A 146 9.74 -8.17 -6.69
CA LYS A 146 9.99 -9.13 -5.60
C LYS A 146 8.89 -10.20 -5.51
N CYS A 147 7.64 -9.81 -5.75
CA CYS A 147 6.50 -10.73 -5.81
C CYS A 147 6.41 -11.53 -7.11
N SER A 148 7.30 -11.32 -8.08
CA SER A 148 7.19 -11.87 -9.45
C SER A 148 5.84 -11.57 -10.09
N ALA A 149 5.32 -10.35 -9.89
CA ALA A 149 4.05 -9.93 -10.47
C ALA A 149 4.14 -9.91 -12.01
N PRO A 150 3.07 -10.26 -12.74
CA PRO A 150 3.07 -10.26 -14.19
C PRO A 150 3.16 -8.84 -14.75
N GLY A 151 3.86 -8.68 -15.88
CA GLY A 151 3.94 -7.42 -16.62
C GLY A 151 4.89 -6.38 -16.03
N ILE A 152 5.76 -6.76 -15.10
CA ILE A 152 6.78 -5.87 -14.52
C ILE A 152 8.00 -5.78 -15.46
N ASP A 153 8.32 -4.56 -15.88
CA ASP A 153 9.57 -4.25 -16.59
C ASP A 153 10.68 -3.97 -15.58
N ASN A 154 11.57 -4.95 -15.40
CA ASN A 154 12.68 -4.85 -14.46
C ASN A 154 13.67 -3.72 -14.82
N ALA A 155 13.82 -3.36 -16.10
CA ALA A 155 14.69 -2.28 -16.50
C ALA A 155 14.10 -0.91 -16.08
N GLU A 156 12.79 -0.75 -16.15
CA GLU A 156 12.11 0.45 -15.64
C GLU A 156 12.12 0.52 -14.12
N VAL A 157 11.93 -0.62 -13.43
CA VAL A 157 12.08 -0.69 -11.97
C VAL A 157 13.47 -0.22 -11.55
N GLN A 158 14.54 -0.69 -12.21
CA GLN A 158 15.89 -0.26 -11.89
C GLN A 158 16.08 1.25 -12.09
N LYS A 159 15.60 1.82 -13.21
CA LYS A 159 15.68 3.27 -13.45
C LYS A 159 14.96 4.09 -12.37
N GLN A 160 13.82 3.61 -11.86
CA GLN A 160 13.10 4.28 -10.77
C GLN A 160 13.91 4.27 -9.47
N LEU A 161 14.59 3.16 -9.17
CA LEU A 161 15.47 3.05 -8.01
C LEU A 161 16.68 3.98 -8.15
N ASP A 162 17.33 4.00 -9.30
CA ASP A 162 18.50 4.85 -9.56
C ASP A 162 18.14 6.34 -9.44
N ARG A 163 17.05 6.79 -10.07
CA ARG A 163 16.57 8.18 -9.96
C ARG A 163 16.29 8.58 -8.51
N ARG A 164 15.78 7.65 -7.72
CA ARG A 164 15.48 7.90 -6.31
C ARG A 164 16.76 7.95 -5.49
N ALA A 165 17.73 7.08 -5.75
CA ALA A 165 19.04 7.12 -5.10
C ALA A 165 19.71 8.48 -5.36
N THR A 166 19.74 8.94 -6.60
CA THR A 166 20.25 10.27 -6.96
C THR A 166 19.52 11.38 -6.21
N LYS A 167 18.19 11.34 -6.15
CA LYS A 167 17.42 12.36 -5.42
C LYS A 167 17.71 12.36 -3.91
N ILE A 168 17.88 11.18 -3.31
CA ILE A 168 18.26 11.07 -1.89
C ILE A 168 19.66 11.65 -1.67
N GLU A 169 20.60 11.37 -2.56
CA GLU A 169 21.96 11.95 -2.50
C GLU A 169 21.92 13.49 -2.63
N GLU A 170 21.08 14.02 -3.54
CA GLU A 170 20.85 15.45 -3.68
C GLU A 170 20.25 16.07 -2.41
N ASP A 171 19.19 15.49 -1.85
CA ASP A 171 18.52 15.98 -0.65
C ASP A 171 19.48 15.97 0.58
N ILE A 172 20.25 14.90 0.78
CA ILE A 172 21.27 14.81 1.85
C ILE A 172 22.37 15.86 1.64
N GLY A 173 22.84 16.03 0.40
CA GLY A 173 23.86 17.02 0.06
C GLY A 173 23.38 18.46 0.28
N MET A 174 22.11 18.73 0.00
CA MET A 174 21.45 20.01 0.28
C MET A 174 21.33 20.27 1.79
N ASP A 175 20.84 19.30 2.56
CA ASP A 175 20.74 19.40 4.03
C ASP A 175 22.10 19.65 4.69
N GLU A 176 23.17 18.98 4.22
CA GLU A 176 24.53 19.24 4.70
C GLU A 176 25.02 20.64 4.37
N ALA A 177 24.72 21.14 3.16
CA ALA A 177 25.11 22.48 2.74
C ALA A 177 24.33 23.56 3.52
N GLU A 178 23.03 23.35 3.76
CA GLU A 178 22.18 24.21 4.58
C GLU A 178 22.61 24.20 6.04
N ALA A 179 22.93 23.02 6.61
CA ALA A 179 23.48 22.90 7.96
C ALA A 179 24.83 23.64 8.09
N LYS A 180 25.73 23.49 7.12
CA LYS A 180 27.01 24.22 7.07
C LYS A 180 26.79 25.74 6.95
N ALA A 181 25.79 26.17 6.18
CA ALA A 181 25.43 27.58 6.04
C ALA A 181 24.85 28.16 7.34
N ALA A 182 23.99 27.41 8.04
CA ALA A 182 23.43 27.81 9.33
C ALA A 182 24.50 27.92 10.43
N VAL A 183 25.46 26.98 10.47
CA VAL A 183 26.61 27.06 11.39
C VAL A 183 27.49 28.27 11.08
N LYS A 184 27.67 28.62 9.79
CA LYS A 184 28.44 29.79 9.37
C LYS A 184 27.74 31.12 9.65
N ALA A 185 26.40 31.13 9.67
CA ALA A 185 25.60 32.32 10.02
C ALA A 185 25.64 32.66 11.52
N GLY A 186 25.97 31.68 12.38
CA GLY A 186 25.99 31.84 13.83
C GLY A 186 24.59 32.00 14.45
N PRO A 187 24.43 31.85 15.78
CA PRO A 187 23.17 32.19 16.43
C PRO A 187 22.97 33.71 16.32
N GLY A 188 21.84 34.14 15.75
CA GLY A 188 21.45 35.55 15.70
C GLY A 188 21.36 36.16 17.09
N PRO A 189 21.49 37.49 17.25
CA PRO A 189 21.56 38.13 18.55
C PRO A 189 20.31 37.85 19.39
N ASP A 190 20.49 37.32 20.59
CA ASP A 190 19.45 37.09 21.58
C ASP A 190 18.77 38.42 21.95
N THR A 191 17.58 38.68 21.41
CA THR A 191 16.72 39.78 21.86
C THR A 191 16.06 39.39 23.18
N VAL A 192 16.82 39.47 24.27
CA VAL A 192 16.24 39.57 25.62
C VAL A 192 15.71 40.99 25.77
N THR A 193 14.40 41.15 25.60
CA THR A 193 13.74 42.43 25.87
C THR A 193 13.16 42.35 27.28
N THR A 194 13.84 43.01 28.23
CA THR A 194 13.34 43.38 29.55
C THR A 194 12.23 44.42 29.46
#